data_AF-A0A661AHL8-F1
#
_entry.id   AF-A0A661AHL8-F1
#
_cell.length_a   1.000
_cell.length_b   1.000
_cell.length_c   1.000
_cell.angle_alpha   90.00
_cell.angle_beta   90.00
_cell.angle_gamma   90.00
#
_symmetry.space_group_name_H-M   'P 1'
#
loop_
_entity.id
_entity.type
_entity.pdbx_description
1 polymer ?
#
loop_
_entity_poly.entity_id
_entity_poly.type
_entity_poly.pdbx_seq_one_letter_code
_entity_poly.pdbx_strand_id
1 'polypeptide(L)'
;LLLYAHPRGIRIHMTYTLFGSSDVAKFLNSRTARENAINNIKNQISTLGIEGANMDFEFVTSSVRDSFTLFIQELAETLHSHPDGRKDLYIASPAVPEWYPGYDIAALDPWVDGFFIMAYDFHYSGSSVAGPVAPNVPSSFWGVYSVAKTIGSYIDSGATRQKMVLGMPYYGYDWPTESDEIGSATTGYGSAKIFTTAKSEAETYGRDWDTCSLTPWYSYYTTEWHQTWYDDSVSIGIKLDLALDSMLQGAGCWALGYDDGEDDLWNVIRDRLWIEPPEMHWVVEVNVAALNIREGPGLEYPPYTYAVQGERFVAFDRKGYWYRIYFPSASGGYYGWMYGGDGINHQYLKGVTEDTILRVTASLLNVREGPSTSYPVITQIARGQCFVPDSFSNFWARIFLPQDTGWCYYATYTRLIPLPEDSNPYLAGIDSVIYPDTVRSQDTFTIRIYVENQGYGPFDSLVWIKTSGSSSFYCPDTWVDDSTAKTWGFSGIPGQHFIRYATFQAPYVTDTLTFEETFTWIRKRTLFDYSFTIRVTVVPQVLYVENEREREEGKKNSWIRVYYPEGRFVLSGENWRFSLYDVAGRKVYEEKGR
;
A
#
# COMPACT_ATOMS: atom_id res chain seq x y z
N LEU A 1 -32.48 12.42 3.78
CA LEU A 1 -31.44 11.37 3.78
C LEU A 1 -31.05 10.92 2.37
N LEU A 2 -31.96 10.35 1.57
CA LEU A 2 -31.67 9.80 0.24
C LEU A 2 -30.98 10.80 -0.71
N LEU A 3 -31.47 12.05 -0.76
CA LEU A 3 -30.86 13.14 -1.55
C LEU A 3 -29.42 13.47 -1.13
N TYR A 4 -29.02 13.12 0.09
CA TYR A 4 -27.66 13.27 0.57
C TYR A 4 -26.83 12.00 0.28
N ALA A 5 -27.40 10.82 0.52
CA ALA A 5 -26.72 9.53 0.44
C ALA A 5 -26.45 9.07 -1.00
N HIS A 6 -27.47 9.05 -1.88
CA HIS A 6 -27.32 8.45 -3.22
C HIS A 6 -26.30 9.15 -4.11
N PRO A 7 -26.21 10.50 -4.15
CA PRO A 7 -25.15 11.16 -4.92
C PRO A 7 -23.73 10.84 -4.43
N ARG A 8 -23.61 10.22 -3.26
CA ARG A 8 -22.35 9.79 -2.64
C ARG A 8 -22.08 8.30 -2.76
N GLY A 9 -22.91 7.58 -3.52
CA GLY A 9 -22.84 6.12 -3.63
C GLY A 9 -23.13 5.39 -2.31
N ILE A 10 -23.73 6.07 -1.33
CA ILE A 10 -24.10 5.48 -0.05
C ILE A 10 -25.45 4.79 -0.23
N ARG A 11 -25.44 3.47 -0.03
CA ARG A 11 -26.64 2.63 0.01
C ARG A 11 -27.39 2.84 1.33
N ILE A 12 -28.70 2.87 1.28
CA ILE A 12 -29.57 3.02 2.44
C ILE A 12 -30.40 1.76 2.59
N HIS A 13 -30.33 1.13 3.77
CA HIS A 13 -31.19 0.01 4.14
C HIS A 13 -32.17 0.46 5.22
N MET A 14 -33.42 0.00 5.12
CA MET A 14 -34.40 0.20 6.19
C MET A 14 -34.24 -0.92 7.23
N THR A 15 -34.08 -0.56 8.50
CA THR A 15 -34.08 -1.54 9.61
C THR A 15 -35.51 -1.82 10.04
N TYR A 16 -35.89 -3.10 10.05
CA TYR A 16 -37.18 -3.59 10.51
C TYR A 16 -36.98 -4.33 11.83
N THR A 17 -37.56 -3.80 12.90
CA THR A 17 -37.37 -4.31 14.25
C THR A 17 -38.55 -5.14 14.73
N LEU A 18 -38.27 -6.18 15.52
CA LEU A 18 -39.27 -6.89 16.32
C LEU A 18 -38.64 -7.41 17.61
N PHE A 19 -39.03 -6.82 18.74
CA PHE A 19 -38.44 -7.14 20.03
C PHE A 19 -39.37 -7.97 20.91
N GLY A 20 -38.79 -8.86 21.70
CA GLY A 20 -39.47 -9.79 22.59
C GLY A 20 -39.67 -11.18 21.96
N SER A 21 -39.06 -12.22 22.56
CA SER A 21 -39.09 -13.59 22.02
C SER A 21 -40.50 -14.16 21.82
N SER A 22 -41.50 -13.72 22.61
CA SER A 22 -42.90 -14.14 22.42
C SER A 22 -43.48 -13.60 21.13
N ASP A 23 -43.22 -12.32 20.82
CA ASP A 23 -43.78 -11.68 19.64
C ASP A 23 -43.03 -12.09 18.37
N VAL A 24 -41.69 -12.25 18.46
CA VAL A 24 -40.88 -12.90 17.43
C VAL A 24 -41.44 -14.30 17.11
N ALA A 25 -41.73 -15.11 18.12
CA ALA A 25 -42.26 -16.46 17.89
C ALA A 25 -43.66 -16.46 17.27
N LYS A 26 -44.56 -15.56 17.71
CA LYS A 26 -45.90 -15.42 17.11
C LYS A 26 -45.81 -15.00 15.65
N PHE A 27 -44.92 -14.05 15.32
CA PHE A 27 -44.70 -13.59 13.95
C PHE A 27 -44.15 -14.72 13.08
N LEU A 28 -43.02 -15.32 13.47
CA LEU A 28 -42.32 -16.30 12.66
C LEU A 28 -43.14 -17.58 12.42
N ASN A 29 -43.97 -18.00 13.37
CA ASN A 29 -44.83 -19.17 13.21
C ASN A 29 -46.12 -18.89 12.41
N SER A 30 -46.38 -17.66 12.01
CA SER A 30 -47.54 -17.29 11.19
C SER A 30 -47.12 -17.05 9.74
N ARG A 31 -47.42 -18.00 8.85
CA ARG A 31 -47.17 -17.87 7.40
C ARG A 31 -47.78 -16.59 6.83
N THR A 32 -49.03 -16.29 7.19
CA THR A 32 -49.71 -15.07 6.73
C THR A 32 -49.00 -13.81 7.22
N ALA A 33 -48.47 -13.79 8.46
CA ALA A 33 -47.71 -12.64 8.95
C ALA A 33 -46.40 -12.44 8.18
N ARG A 34 -45.67 -13.53 7.90
CA ARG A 34 -44.44 -13.49 7.10
C ARG A 34 -44.69 -13.00 5.67
N GLU A 35 -45.67 -13.58 4.98
CA GLU A 35 -46.05 -13.19 3.61
C GLU A 35 -46.46 -11.70 3.54
N ASN A 36 -47.23 -11.23 4.53
CA ASN A 36 -47.61 -9.82 4.60
C ASN A 36 -46.40 -8.92 4.84
N ALA A 37 -45.49 -9.30 5.75
CA ALA A 37 -44.27 -8.53 6.00
C ALA A 37 -43.37 -8.46 4.77
N ILE A 38 -43.12 -9.57 4.10
CA ILE A 38 -42.30 -9.63 2.87
C ILE A 38 -42.88 -8.71 1.79
N ASN A 39 -44.20 -8.78 1.54
CA ASN A 39 -44.86 -7.91 0.57
C ASN A 39 -44.76 -6.43 0.97
N ASN A 40 -44.93 -6.11 2.25
CA ASN A 40 -44.82 -4.74 2.73
C ASN A 40 -43.39 -4.20 2.61
N ILE A 41 -42.37 -4.98 2.98
CA ILE A 41 -40.95 -4.62 2.87
C ILE A 41 -40.61 -4.37 1.39
N LYS A 42 -40.97 -5.29 0.49
CA LYS A 42 -40.79 -5.13 -0.95
C LYS A 42 -41.37 -3.81 -1.47
N ASN A 43 -42.65 -3.55 -1.15
CA ASN A 43 -43.33 -2.35 -1.63
C ASN A 43 -42.74 -1.07 -1.03
N GLN A 44 -42.33 -1.10 0.24
CA GLN A 44 -41.66 0.03 0.89
C GLN A 44 -40.30 0.32 0.26
N ILE A 45 -39.52 -0.69 -0.08
CA ILE A 45 -38.24 -0.51 -0.77
C ILE A 45 -38.45 0.20 -2.11
N SER A 46 -39.46 -0.20 -2.90
CA SER A 46 -39.81 0.48 -4.15
C SER A 46 -40.24 1.93 -3.90
N THR A 47 -41.11 2.13 -2.90
CA THR A 47 -41.70 3.44 -2.57
C THR A 47 -40.65 4.45 -2.10
N LEU A 48 -39.70 3.99 -1.29
CA LEU A 48 -38.63 4.82 -0.74
C LEU A 48 -37.44 4.93 -1.71
N GLY A 49 -37.35 4.04 -2.70
CA GLY A 49 -36.23 4.01 -3.64
C GLY A 49 -34.91 3.67 -2.94
N ILE A 50 -34.93 2.74 -1.99
CA ILE A 50 -33.77 2.31 -1.18
C ILE A 50 -33.15 1.01 -1.71
N GLU A 51 -31.97 0.64 -1.20
CA GLU A 51 -31.16 -0.45 -1.73
C GLU A 51 -31.39 -1.79 -1.02
N GLY A 52 -32.02 -1.80 0.15
CA GLY A 52 -32.18 -3.04 0.90
C GLY A 52 -32.90 -2.91 2.23
N ALA A 53 -32.86 -3.99 2.99
CA ALA A 53 -33.43 -4.09 4.33
C ALA A 53 -32.44 -4.70 5.33
N ASN A 54 -32.58 -4.34 6.60
CA ASN A 54 -31.89 -4.94 7.73
C ASN A 54 -32.92 -5.50 8.71
N MET A 55 -32.88 -6.80 9.03
CA MET A 55 -33.80 -7.40 10.01
C MET A 55 -33.16 -7.40 11.40
N ASP A 56 -33.88 -6.87 12.39
CA ASP A 56 -33.37 -6.74 13.76
C ASP A 56 -34.37 -7.32 14.77
N PHE A 57 -34.27 -8.63 15.02
CA PHE A 57 -35.26 -9.42 15.76
C PHE A 57 -34.70 -9.92 17.10
N GLU A 58 -34.92 -9.18 18.18
CA GLU A 58 -34.29 -9.48 19.48
C GLU A 58 -35.28 -10.09 20.50
N PHE A 59 -35.19 -11.37 20.86
CA PHE A 59 -34.27 -12.40 20.36
C PHE A 59 -34.99 -13.62 19.78
N VAL A 60 -34.43 -14.14 18.69
CA VAL A 60 -34.81 -15.41 18.05
C VAL A 60 -34.34 -16.58 18.91
N THR A 61 -35.28 -17.30 19.52
CA THR A 61 -34.99 -18.49 20.34
C THR A 61 -34.83 -19.75 19.49
N SER A 62 -34.19 -20.78 20.04
CA SER A 62 -34.02 -22.08 19.36
C SER A 62 -35.33 -22.68 18.86
N SER A 63 -36.45 -22.47 19.57
CA SER A 63 -37.77 -22.98 19.22
C SER A 63 -38.32 -22.44 17.89
N VAL A 64 -37.76 -21.35 17.35
CA VAL A 64 -38.19 -20.73 16.09
C VAL A 64 -37.05 -20.59 15.08
N ARG A 65 -35.95 -21.33 15.29
CA ARG A 65 -34.76 -21.36 14.42
C ARG A 65 -35.11 -21.58 12.94
N ASP A 66 -35.83 -22.66 12.66
CA ASP A 66 -36.17 -23.04 11.29
C ASP A 66 -37.17 -22.05 10.67
N SER A 67 -38.12 -21.55 11.47
CA SER A 67 -39.08 -20.52 11.05
C SER A 67 -38.40 -19.19 10.71
N PHE A 68 -37.35 -18.80 11.45
CA PHE A 68 -36.54 -17.61 11.16
C PHE A 68 -35.74 -17.79 9.87
N THR A 69 -35.07 -18.93 9.73
CA THR A 69 -34.30 -19.26 8.51
C THR A 69 -35.20 -19.24 7.28
N LEU A 70 -36.39 -19.84 7.37
CA LEU A 70 -37.37 -19.80 6.29
C LEU A 70 -37.82 -18.37 5.95
N PHE A 71 -38.11 -17.54 6.96
CA PHE A 71 -38.46 -16.14 6.74
C PHE A 71 -37.36 -15.38 5.99
N ILE A 72 -36.11 -15.54 6.41
CA ILE A 72 -34.96 -14.87 5.78
C ILE A 72 -34.74 -15.38 4.35
N GLN A 73 -34.91 -16.68 4.09
CA GLN A 73 -34.88 -17.21 2.74
C GLN A 73 -35.99 -16.60 1.85
N GLU A 74 -37.25 -16.64 2.29
CA GLU A 74 -38.40 -16.11 1.54
C GLU A 74 -38.23 -14.60 1.26
N LEU A 75 -37.69 -13.86 2.22
CA LEU A 75 -37.38 -12.43 2.07
C LEU A 75 -36.22 -12.21 1.10
N ALA A 76 -35.11 -12.94 1.24
CA ALA A 76 -33.94 -12.84 0.38
C ALA A 76 -34.30 -13.10 -1.08
N GLU A 77 -35.04 -14.18 -1.37
CA GLU A 77 -35.52 -14.49 -2.73
C GLU A 77 -36.31 -13.32 -3.30
N THR A 78 -37.22 -12.73 -2.51
CA THR A 78 -38.04 -11.58 -2.91
C THR A 78 -37.21 -10.32 -3.19
N LEU A 79 -36.20 -10.04 -2.35
CA LEU A 79 -35.35 -8.85 -2.45
C LEU A 79 -34.30 -9.00 -3.56
N HIS A 80 -33.69 -10.17 -3.71
CA HIS A 80 -32.70 -10.43 -4.75
C HIS A 80 -33.33 -10.43 -6.15
N SER A 81 -34.59 -10.85 -6.28
CA SER A 81 -35.35 -10.79 -7.53
C SER A 81 -36.31 -9.60 -7.62
N HIS A 82 -36.06 -8.52 -6.87
CA HIS A 82 -36.95 -7.36 -6.81
C HIS A 82 -37.09 -6.68 -8.20
N PRO A 83 -38.29 -6.19 -8.59
CA PRO A 83 -38.53 -5.62 -9.92
C PRO A 83 -37.66 -4.40 -10.25
N ASP A 84 -37.34 -3.58 -9.26
CA ASP A 84 -36.46 -2.41 -9.39
C ASP A 84 -34.95 -2.76 -9.33
N GLY A 85 -34.59 -4.02 -9.64
CA GLY A 85 -33.25 -4.56 -9.51
C GLY A 85 -32.97 -5.15 -8.13
N ARG A 86 -31.91 -5.96 -8.04
CA ARG A 86 -31.48 -6.67 -6.83
C ARG A 86 -31.37 -5.74 -5.62
N LYS A 87 -31.96 -6.13 -4.49
CA LYS A 87 -31.90 -5.43 -3.20
C LYS A 87 -31.19 -6.26 -2.16
N ASP A 88 -30.47 -5.62 -1.25
CA ASP A 88 -29.67 -6.33 -0.25
C ASP A 88 -30.51 -6.70 0.98
N LEU A 89 -30.12 -7.79 1.63
CA LEU A 89 -30.68 -8.23 2.91
C LEU A 89 -29.57 -8.41 3.96
N TYR A 90 -29.64 -7.59 5.00
CA TYR A 90 -28.79 -7.70 6.18
C TYR A 90 -29.61 -8.18 7.38
N ILE A 91 -28.94 -8.74 8.38
CA ILE A 91 -29.55 -9.00 9.68
C ILE A 91 -28.67 -8.44 10.80
N ALA A 92 -29.28 -7.78 11.77
CA ALA A 92 -28.65 -7.51 13.06
C ALA A 92 -28.66 -8.83 13.85
N SER A 93 -27.47 -9.24 14.30
CA SER A 93 -27.27 -10.55 14.90
C SER A 93 -26.51 -10.43 16.22
N PRO A 94 -26.72 -11.35 17.17
CA PRO A 94 -26.21 -11.22 18.53
C PRO A 94 -24.68 -11.21 18.59
N ALA A 95 -24.10 -10.62 19.64
CA ALA A 95 -22.65 -10.63 19.86
C ALA A 95 -22.03 -12.02 19.77
N VAL A 96 -22.72 -13.03 20.32
CA VAL A 96 -22.26 -14.41 20.37
C VAL A 96 -23.40 -15.31 19.90
N PRO A 97 -23.29 -15.95 18.71
CA PRO A 97 -24.39 -16.73 18.14
C PRO A 97 -24.78 -17.91 19.03
N GLU A 98 -23.86 -18.45 19.82
CA GLU A 98 -24.09 -19.54 20.76
C GLU A 98 -25.08 -19.17 21.89
N TRP A 99 -25.25 -17.88 22.21
CA TRP A 99 -26.23 -17.43 23.21
C TRP A 99 -27.67 -17.51 22.69
N TYR A 100 -27.85 -17.37 21.38
CA TYR A 100 -29.16 -17.35 20.74
C TYR A 100 -29.19 -18.33 19.55
N PRO A 101 -29.24 -19.65 19.82
CA PRO A 101 -29.20 -20.70 18.79
C PRO A 101 -30.40 -20.70 17.82
N GLY A 102 -31.34 -19.74 17.95
CA GLY A 102 -32.33 -19.45 16.91
C GLY A 102 -31.72 -18.81 15.66
N TYR A 103 -30.58 -18.15 15.78
CA TYR A 103 -29.78 -17.63 14.66
C TYR A 103 -28.90 -18.74 14.08
N ASP A 104 -29.44 -19.52 13.15
CA ASP A 104 -28.69 -20.57 12.46
C ASP A 104 -27.73 -19.98 11.43
N ILE A 105 -26.58 -19.49 11.88
CA ILE A 105 -25.63 -18.72 11.05
C ILE A 105 -25.29 -19.43 9.73
N ALA A 106 -24.94 -20.71 9.77
CA ALA A 106 -24.62 -21.49 8.58
C ALA A 106 -25.79 -21.63 7.59
N ALA A 107 -27.03 -21.71 8.08
CA ALA A 107 -28.22 -21.80 7.21
C ALA A 107 -28.68 -20.43 6.71
N LEU A 108 -28.38 -19.35 7.43
CA LEU A 108 -28.67 -17.97 7.06
C LEU A 108 -27.65 -17.41 6.05
N ASP A 109 -26.37 -17.80 6.15
CA ASP A 109 -25.26 -17.26 5.36
C ASP A 109 -25.51 -17.25 3.85
N PRO A 110 -26.08 -18.29 3.21
CA PRO A 110 -26.34 -18.28 1.77
C PRO A 110 -27.36 -17.22 1.33
N TRP A 111 -28.25 -16.79 2.22
CA TRP A 111 -29.41 -15.94 1.90
C TRP A 111 -29.17 -14.46 2.18
N VAL A 112 -28.31 -14.14 3.15
CA VAL A 112 -28.02 -12.75 3.52
C VAL A 112 -26.82 -12.19 2.75
N ASP A 113 -26.83 -10.86 2.57
CA ASP A 113 -25.71 -10.07 2.07
C ASP A 113 -24.74 -9.69 3.19
N GLY A 114 -25.23 -9.64 4.43
CA GLY A 114 -24.36 -9.50 5.59
C GLY A 114 -25.04 -9.69 6.95
N PHE A 115 -24.21 -9.99 7.93
CA PHE A 115 -24.53 -9.99 9.36
C PHE A 115 -23.95 -8.71 9.97
N PHE A 116 -24.83 -7.81 10.42
CA PHE A 116 -24.42 -6.73 11.31
C PHE A 116 -24.33 -7.31 12.72
N ILE A 117 -23.12 -7.67 13.12
CA ILE A 117 -22.89 -8.36 14.39
C ILE A 117 -22.83 -7.31 15.48
N MET A 118 -23.77 -7.36 16.42
CA MET A 118 -23.83 -6.48 17.58
C MET A 118 -22.76 -6.87 18.61
N ALA A 119 -21.48 -6.66 18.29
CA ALA A 119 -20.33 -7.08 19.10
C ALA A 119 -20.10 -6.15 20.32
N TYR A 120 -21.17 -5.94 21.09
CA TYR A 120 -21.26 -5.10 22.27
C TYR A 120 -22.28 -5.66 23.26
N ASP A 121 -22.48 -4.97 24.38
CA ASP A 121 -23.32 -5.38 25.51
C ASP A 121 -22.88 -6.70 26.18
N PHE A 122 -21.57 -6.95 26.22
CA PHE A 122 -21.00 -8.02 27.04
C PHE A 122 -21.14 -7.72 28.55
N HIS A 123 -20.98 -6.45 28.91
CA HIS A 123 -21.54 -5.86 30.12
C HIS A 123 -22.61 -4.85 29.70
N TYR A 124 -23.83 -5.02 30.19
CA TYR A 124 -25.00 -4.24 29.82
C TYR A 124 -25.63 -3.62 31.09
N SER A 125 -26.68 -2.80 30.93
CA SER A 125 -27.27 -2.06 32.04
C SER A 125 -27.62 -2.90 33.28
N GLY A 126 -27.97 -4.18 33.10
CA GLY A 126 -28.33 -5.10 34.18
C GLY A 126 -27.20 -6.02 34.66
N SER A 127 -25.96 -5.82 34.22
CA SER A 127 -24.80 -6.60 34.68
C SER A 127 -24.57 -6.42 36.18
N SER A 128 -24.18 -7.50 36.87
CA SER A 128 -23.93 -7.49 38.34
C SER A 128 -22.59 -6.87 38.73
N VAL A 129 -21.73 -6.59 37.75
CA VAL A 129 -20.45 -5.89 37.89
C VAL A 129 -20.35 -4.84 36.79
N ALA A 130 -19.75 -3.70 37.11
CA ALA A 130 -19.43 -2.69 36.11
C ALA A 130 -18.25 -3.17 35.27
N GLY A 131 -18.31 -3.05 33.95
CA GLY A 131 -17.29 -3.63 33.10
C GLY A 131 -17.33 -3.17 31.65
N PRO A 132 -16.35 -3.59 30.84
CA PRO A 132 -16.23 -3.19 29.46
C PRO A 132 -17.45 -3.63 28.66
N VAL A 133 -18.12 -2.68 28.01
CA VAL A 133 -19.32 -2.93 27.20
C VAL A 133 -18.97 -3.80 25.99
N ALA A 134 -17.82 -3.56 25.39
CA ALA A 134 -17.30 -4.31 24.24
C ALA A 134 -15.78 -4.53 24.37
N PRO A 135 -15.33 -5.46 25.26
CA PRO A 135 -13.91 -5.74 25.44
C PRO A 135 -13.32 -6.24 24.12
N ASN A 136 -12.16 -5.70 23.73
CA ASN A 136 -11.53 -6.02 22.45
C ASN A 136 -11.05 -7.47 22.39
N VAL A 137 -10.46 -7.96 23.48
CA VAL A 137 -9.80 -9.26 23.56
C VAL A 137 -10.25 -10.04 24.80
N PRO A 138 -10.19 -11.39 24.77
CA PRO A 138 -10.44 -12.18 25.97
C PRO A 138 -9.33 -11.97 26.99
N SER A 139 -9.67 -12.07 28.28
CA SER A 139 -8.69 -11.99 29.36
C SER A 139 -9.05 -12.90 30.52
N SER A 140 -8.09 -13.19 31.40
CA SER A 140 -8.36 -13.92 32.64
C SER A 140 -9.28 -13.16 33.59
N PHE A 141 -9.29 -11.83 33.52
CA PHE A 141 -10.08 -10.97 34.41
C PHE A 141 -11.54 -10.86 33.93
N TRP A 142 -11.76 -10.55 32.65
CA TRP A 142 -13.10 -10.37 32.07
C TRP A 142 -13.70 -11.64 31.45
N GLY A 143 -12.91 -12.70 31.32
CA GLY A 143 -13.32 -13.95 30.69
C GLY A 143 -13.13 -13.96 29.17
N VAL A 144 -13.76 -14.95 28.53
CA VAL A 144 -13.52 -15.27 27.11
C VAL A 144 -14.32 -14.40 26.15
N TYR A 145 -15.43 -13.80 26.59
CA TYR A 145 -16.33 -13.08 25.70
C TYR A 145 -15.80 -11.67 25.41
N SER A 146 -15.65 -11.38 24.13
CA SER A 146 -15.00 -10.18 23.60
C SER A 146 -15.29 -10.04 22.11
N VAL A 147 -14.98 -8.87 21.55
CA VAL A 147 -15.06 -8.59 20.11
C VAL A 147 -14.23 -9.61 19.30
N ALA A 148 -13.00 -9.92 19.72
CA ALA A 148 -12.19 -10.95 19.08
C ALA A 148 -12.83 -12.35 19.14
N LYS A 149 -13.44 -12.71 20.28
CA LYS A 149 -14.15 -13.99 20.42
C LYS A 149 -15.38 -14.05 19.51
N THR A 150 -16.14 -12.96 19.40
CA THR A 150 -17.29 -12.84 18.48
C THR A 150 -16.90 -13.21 17.05
N ILE A 151 -15.80 -12.66 16.54
CA ILE A 151 -15.33 -12.95 15.18
C ILE A 151 -15.11 -14.46 15.00
N GLY A 152 -14.39 -15.09 15.94
CA GLY A 152 -14.15 -16.54 15.93
C GLY A 152 -15.45 -17.35 15.98
N SER A 153 -16.38 -16.98 16.86
CA SER A 153 -17.66 -17.67 17.03
C SER A 153 -18.53 -17.65 15.78
N TYR A 154 -18.57 -16.55 15.03
CA TYR A 154 -19.32 -16.49 13.76
C TYR A 154 -18.66 -17.34 12.67
N ILE A 155 -17.33 -17.33 12.57
CA ILE A 155 -16.60 -18.17 11.63
C ILE A 155 -16.84 -19.65 11.94
N ASP A 156 -16.74 -20.04 13.21
CA ASP A 156 -16.98 -21.41 13.67
C ASP A 156 -18.45 -21.84 13.47
N SER A 157 -19.38 -20.88 13.51
CA SER A 157 -20.80 -21.10 13.24
C SER A 157 -21.16 -21.09 11.75
N GLY A 158 -20.18 -20.92 10.85
CA GLY A 158 -20.34 -21.05 9.40
C GLY A 158 -20.55 -19.74 8.63
N ALA A 159 -20.29 -18.57 9.22
CA ALA A 159 -20.37 -17.30 8.51
C ALA A 159 -19.22 -17.12 7.51
N THR A 160 -19.54 -16.60 6.33
CA THR A 160 -18.57 -16.09 5.36
C THR A 160 -17.98 -14.78 5.88
N ARG A 161 -16.64 -14.68 6.00
CA ARG A 161 -15.96 -13.48 6.53
C ARG A 161 -16.37 -12.19 5.82
N GLN A 162 -16.47 -12.23 4.49
CA GLN A 162 -16.87 -11.10 3.64
C GLN A 162 -18.37 -10.74 3.73
N LYS A 163 -19.13 -11.41 4.61
CA LYS A 163 -20.50 -11.07 4.99
C LYS A 163 -20.60 -10.56 6.43
N MET A 164 -19.52 -10.57 7.20
CA MET A 164 -19.53 -10.12 8.59
C MET A 164 -19.23 -8.62 8.65
N VAL A 165 -20.14 -7.84 9.24
CA VAL A 165 -19.94 -6.43 9.59
C VAL A 165 -19.79 -6.36 11.10
N LEU A 166 -18.62 -5.91 11.58
CA LEU A 166 -18.35 -5.80 13.01
C LEU A 166 -18.99 -4.55 13.60
N GLY A 167 -20.10 -4.71 14.32
CA GLY A 167 -20.79 -3.62 15.01
C GLY A 167 -20.07 -3.21 16.28
N MET A 168 -19.84 -1.91 16.46
CA MET A 168 -19.13 -1.33 17.60
C MET A 168 -20.04 -0.32 18.33
N PRO A 169 -19.97 -0.23 19.68
CA PRO A 169 -20.80 0.72 20.42
C PRO A 169 -20.16 2.11 20.38
N TYR A 170 -20.96 3.12 20.10
CA TYR A 170 -20.61 4.54 20.30
C TYR A 170 -21.22 5.04 21.62
N TYR A 171 -21.35 4.14 22.57
CA TYR A 171 -21.87 4.40 23.90
C TYR A 171 -21.15 3.52 24.91
N GLY A 172 -21.37 3.86 26.17
CA GLY A 172 -20.97 3.12 27.33
C GLY A 172 -22.12 3.04 28.33
N TYR A 173 -21.82 2.52 29.51
CA TYR A 173 -22.72 2.54 30.65
C TYR A 173 -22.01 3.09 31.88
N ASP A 174 -22.72 3.90 32.65
CA ASP A 174 -22.36 4.37 33.97
C ASP A 174 -23.17 3.59 35.02
N TRP A 175 -22.50 2.78 35.84
CA TRP A 175 -23.15 2.02 36.91
C TRP A 175 -22.83 2.62 38.27
N PRO A 176 -23.81 2.68 39.19
CA PRO A 176 -23.50 2.83 40.59
C PRO A 176 -22.86 1.53 41.13
N THR A 177 -21.80 1.64 41.91
CA THR A 177 -20.95 0.53 42.37
C THR A 177 -20.67 0.59 43.86
N GLU A 178 -20.23 -0.53 44.43
CA GLU A 178 -19.80 -0.60 45.85
C GLU A 178 -18.48 0.13 46.10
N SER A 179 -17.61 0.23 45.09
CA SER A 179 -16.27 0.85 45.15
C SER A 179 -15.82 1.42 43.80
N ASP A 180 -14.69 2.14 43.81
CA ASP A 180 -13.94 2.61 42.64
C ASP A 180 -13.07 1.52 41.99
N GLU A 181 -12.78 0.43 42.70
CA GLU A 181 -11.99 -0.69 42.17
C GLU A 181 -12.57 -1.29 40.88
N ILE A 182 -11.74 -1.42 39.85
CA ILE A 182 -12.10 -1.99 38.54
C ILE A 182 -12.92 -3.29 38.67
N GLY A 183 -14.08 -3.37 37.98
CA GLY A 183 -14.93 -4.55 38.06
C GLY A 183 -15.79 -4.64 39.32
N SER A 184 -16.03 -3.52 40.00
CA SER A 184 -16.82 -3.47 41.24
C SER A 184 -18.26 -3.96 41.02
N ALA A 185 -18.84 -4.56 42.07
CA ALA A 185 -20.23 -4.99 42.07
C ALA A 185 -21.16 -3.79 41.90
N THR A 186 -22.17 -3.94 41.05
CA THR A 186 -23.15 -2.88 40.80
C THR A 186 -24.19 -2.84 41.91
N THR A 187 -24.54 -1.66 42.41
CA THR A 187 -25.62 -1.46 43.38
C THR A 187 -26.98 -1.18 42.71
N GLY A 188 -26.97 -1.00 41.38
CA GLY A 188 -28.16 -0.70 40.57
C GLY A 188 -27.92 -0.84 39.08
N TYR A 189 -28.91 -0.46 38.28
CA TYR A 189 -28.81 -0.50 36.82
C TYR A 189 -27.86 0.57 36.29
N GLY A 190 -27.09 0.21 35.28
CA GLY A 190 -26.27 1.13 34.51
C GLY A 190 -27.12 2.05 33.63
N SER A 191 -26.71 3.31 33.55
CA SER A 191 -27.29 4.32 32.67
C SER A 191 -26.44 4.46 31.41
N ALA A 192 -27.07 4.38 30.23
CA ALA A 192 -26.35 4.53 28.97
C ALA A 192 -25.76 5.95 28.84
N LYS A 193 -24.52 6.02 28.34
CA LYS A 193 -23.79 7.27 28.08
C LYS A 193 -23.31 7.24 26.64
N ILE A 194 -23.69 8.20 25.81
CA ILE A 194 -23.12 8.31 24.45
C ILE A 194 -21.64 8.67 24.54
N PHE A 195 -20.88 8.36 23.48
CA PHE A 195 -19.43 8.57 23.41
C PHE A 195 -19.00 9.97 23.88
N THR A 196 -19.64 11.02 23.39
CA THR A 196 -19.23 12.40 23.72
C THR A 196 -19.39 12.74 25.20
N THR A 197 -20.47 12.25 25.81
CA THR A 197 -20.72 12.44 27.25
C THR A 197 -19.69 11.66 28.06
N ALA A 198 -19.45 10.39 27.72
CA ALA A 198 -18.48 9.56 28.42
C ALA A 198 -17.05 10.11 28.28
N LYS A 199 -16.65 10.59 27.10
CA LYS A 199 -15.37 11.24 26.85
C LYS A 199 -15.21 12.50 27.72
N SER A 200 -16.20 13.40 27.70
CA SER A 200 -16.14 14.66 28.46
C SER A 200 -16.10 14.42 29.98
N GLU A 201 -16.85 13.43 30.46
CA GLU A 201 -16.79 13.01 31.87
C GLU A 201 -15.44 12.35 32.20
N ALA A 202 -14.86 11.55 31.30
CA ALA A 202 -13.53 10.98 31.49
C ALA A 202 -12.43 12.06 31.57
N GLU A 203 -12.54 13.16 30.81
CA GLU A 203 -11.64 14.32 30.94
C GLU A 203 -11.78 15.00 32.32
N THR A 204 -12.96 14.92 32.92
CA THR A 204 -13.27 15.52 34.23
C THR A 204 -12.84 14.63 35.39
N TYR A 205 -13.15 13.33 35.32
CA TYR A 205 -12.95 12.37 36.41
C TYR A 205 -11.65 11.58 36.32
N GLY A 206 -10.96 11.64 35.17
CA GLY A 206 -9.73 10.91 34.90
C GLY A 206 -10.00 9.66 34.06
N ARG A 207 -9.62 9.72 32.79
CA ARG A 207 -9.66 8.57 31.87
C ARG A 207 -8.57 7.58 32.26
N ASP A 208 -8.97 6.39 32.67
CA ASP A 208 -8.10 5.24 32.83
C ASP A 208 -8.21 4.28 31.65
N TRP A 209 -7.20 3.41 31.51
CA TRP A 209 -7.13 2.40 30.46
C TRP A 209 -6.98 1.02 31.07
N ASP A 210 -7.95 0.14 30.81
CA ASP A 210 -7.82 -1.25 31.21
C ASP A 210 -7.05 -2.06 30.17
N THR A 211 -5.90 -2.60 30.58
CA THR A 211 -5.05 -3.41 29.71
C THR A 211 -5.58 -4.83 29.49
N CYS A 212 -6.55 -5.29 30.28
CA CYS A 212 -7.15 -6.62 30.12
C CYS A 212 -8.21 -6.65 29.01
N SER A 213 -9.05 -5.63 28.93
CA SER A 213 -10.09 -5.48 27.90
C SER A 213 -9.67 -4.60 26.71
N LEU A 214 -8.63 -3.80 26.89
CA LEU A 214 -8.19 -2.74 25.97
C LEU A 214 -9.32 -1.73 25.70
N THR A 215 -9.98 -1.26 26.75
CA THR A 215 -11.02 -0.21 26.69
C THR A 215 -10.80 0.83 27.79
N PRO A 216 -11.24 2.09 27.57
CA PRO A 216 -11.19 3.13 28.58
C PRO A 216 -12.32 2.97 29.61
N TRP A 217 -12.07 3.52 30.79
CA TRP A 217 -13.07 3.65 31.85
C TRP A 217 -12.71 4.81 32.77
N TYR A 218 -13.62 5.18 33.66
CA TYR A 218 -13.36 6.10 34.76
C TYR A 218 -14.30 5.79 35.92
N SER A 219 -13.91 6.22 37.12
CA SER A 219 -14.73 6.12 38.32
C SER A 219 -14.83 7.46 39.02
N TYR A 220 -15.96 7.72 39.67
CA TYR A 220 -16.16 8.94 40.44
C TYR A 220 -17.12 8.72 41.60
N TYR A 221 -17.03 9.57 42.61
CA TYR A 221 -17.92 9.53 43.77
C TYR A 221 -18.86 10.73 43.74
N THR A 222 -20.16 10.48 43.89
CA THR A 222 -21.17 11.52 44.11
C THR A 222 -21.70 11.43 45.53
N THR A 223 -22.77 10.66 45.74
CA THR A 223 -23.26 10.15 47.03
C THR A 223 -22.96 8.66 47.20
N GLU A 224 -22.62 7.99 46.10
CA GLU A 224 -22.13 6.61 46.00
C GLU A 224 -21.03 6.55 44.92
N TRP A 225 -20.34 5.41 44.80
CA TRP A 225 -19.36 5.20 43.75
C TRP A 225 -20.04 4.92 42.42
N HIS A 226 -19.41 5.36 41.34
CA HIS A 226 -19.82 5.10 39.98
C HIS A 226 -18.63 4.62 39.16
N GLN A 227 -18.89 3.70 38.23
CA GLN A 227 -17.94 3.30 37.18
C GLN A 227 -18.60 3.43 35.82
N THR A 228 -17.93 4.16 34.93
CA THR A 228 -18.34 4.27 33.54
C THR A 228 -17.33 3.58 32.63
N TRP A 229 -17.83 2.70 31.77
CA TRP A 229 -17.07 2.02 30.73
C TRP A 229 -17.62 2.39 29.36
N TYR A 230 -16.74 2.71 28.42
CA TYR A 230 -17.11 3.15 27.08
C TYR A 230 -16.00 2.78 26.08
N ASP A 231 -16.25 3.05 24.80
CA ASP A 231 -15.23 2.99 23.75
C ASP A 231 -14.83 4.40 23.31
N ASP A 232 -13.54 4.59 23.09
CA ASP A 232 -12.94 5.80 22.54
C ASP A 232 -12.17 5.52 21.25
N SER A 233 -11.53 6.55 20.69
CA SER A 233 -10.76 6.45 19.46
C SER A 233 -9.68 5.36 19.50
N VAL A 234 -9.02 5.15 20.64
CA VAL A 234 -7.97 4.13 20.79
C VAL A 234 -8.57 2.72 20.73
N SER A 235 -9.61 2.48 21.52
CA SER A 235 -10.27 1.16 21.59
C SER A 235 -11.06 0.81 20.33
N ILE A 236 -11.71 1.79 19.69
CA ILE A 236 -12.32 1.63 18.35
C ILE A 236 -11.27 1.32 17.29
N GLY A 237 -10.09 1.94 17.35
CA GLY A 237 -8.99 1.65 16.42
C GLY A 237 -8.57 0.18 16.45
N ILE A 238 -8.50 -0.41 17.64
CA ILE A 238 -8.20 -1.85 17.81
C ILE A 238 -9.29 -2.72 17.18
N LYS A 239 -10.57 -2.35 17.31
CA LYS A 239 -11.70 -3.08 16.68
C LYS A 239 -11.66 -3.02 15.17
N LEU A 240 -11.32 -1.85 14.62
CA LEU A 240 -11.14 -1.69 13.18
C LEU A 240 -10.00 -2.57 12.66
N ASP A 241 -8.88 -2.65 13.40
CA ASP A 241 -7.78 -3.57 13.05
C ASP A 241 -8.22 -5.03 13.09
N LEU A 242 -8.96 -5.43 14.13
CA LEU A 242 -9.52 -6.78 14.20
C LEU A 242 -10.41 -7.10 12.99
N ALA A 243 -11.21 -6.14 12.52
CA ALA A 243 -12.05 -6.30 11.33
C ALA A 243 -11.21 -6.42 10.03
N LEU A 244 -10.18 -5.58 9.89
CA LEU A 244 -9.28 -5.59 8.74
C LEU A 244 -8.45 -6.87 8.66
N ASP A 245 -7.78 -7.23 9.76
CA ASP A 245 -6.90 -8.40 9.86
C ASP A 245 -7.68 -9.71 9.70
N SER A 246 -8.95 -9.71 10.11
CA SER A 246 -9.85 -10.86 9.94
C SER A 246 -10.51 -10.94 8.55
N MET A 247 -10.22 -9.98 7.66
CA MET A 247 -10.79 -9.87 6.31
C MET A 247 -12.33 -9.85 6.30
N LEU A 248 -12.92 -9.11 7.24
CA LEU A 248 -14.37 -8.96 7.34
C LEU A 248 -14.93 -8.08 6.21
N GLN A 249 -16.25 -8.06 6.04
CA GLN A 249 -16.92 -7.14 5.09
C GLN A 249 -16.63 -5.68 5.44
N GLY A 250 -16.54 -5.38 6.74
CA GLY A 250 -16.25 -4.06 7.27
C GLY A 250 -16.66 -3.94 8.72
N ALA A 251 -16.89 -2.70 9.16
CA ALA A 251 -17.35 -2.38 10.50
C ALA A 251 -18.54 -1.43 10.44
N GLY A 252 -19.33 -1.39 11.50
CA GLY A 252 -20.44 -0.47 11.67
C GLY A 252 -20.56 -0.02 13.12
N CYS A 253 -21.43 0.95 13.41
CA CYS A 253 -21.59 1.46 14.76
C CYS A 253 -23.05 1.54 15.21
N TRP A 254 -23.27 1.38 16.52
CA TRP A 254 -24.51 1.74 17.19
C TRP A 254 -24.27 2.88 18.18
N ALA A 255 -24.83 4.08 17.98
CA ALA A 255 -25.47 4.54 16.77
C ALA A 255 -24.74 5.73 16.17
N LEU A 256 -24.76 5.81 14.84
CA LEU A 256 -24.32 6.99 14.12
C LEU A 256 -25.02 8.23 14.70
N GLY A 257 -24.24 9.26 15.06
CA GLY A 257 -24.72 10.46 15.74
C GLY A 257 -24.44 10.47 17.25
N TYR A 258 -24.06 9.35 17.87
CA TYR A 258 -23.58 9.35 19.27
C TYR A 258 -22.18 9.95 19.43
N ASP A 259 -21.50 10.18 18.31
CA ASP A 259 -20.31 11.01 18.21
C ASP A 259 -20.60 12.51 18.32
N ASP A 260 -21.87 12.95 18.22
CA ASP A 260 -22.34 14.34 18.39
C ASP A 260 -21.46 15.41 17.69
N GLY A 261 -20.88 15.06 16.54
CA GLY A 261 -20.02 15.95 15.74
C GLY A 261 -18.54 15.99 16.15
N GLU A 262 -18.12 15.20 17.14
CA GLU A 262 -16.71 15.01 17.49
C GLU A 262 -16.00 14.16 16.42
N ASP A 263 -14.83 14.63 15.97
CA ASP A 263 -14.07 13.99 14.89
C ASP A 263 -13.23 12.78 15.36
N ASP A 264 -13.09 12.51 16.66
CA ASP A 264 -12.19 11.47 17.19
C ASP A 264 -12.41 10.08 16.55
N LEU A 265 -13.66 9.60 16.56
CA LEU A 265 -14.00 8.29 16.01
C LEU A 265 -13.90 8.29 14.48
N TRP A 266 -14.27 9.40 13.83
CA TRP A 266 -14.13 9.59 12.39
C TRP A 266 -12.67 9.64 11.92
N ASN A 267 -11.79 10.22 12.73
CA ASN A 267 -10.36 10.30 12.45
C ASN A 267 -9.72 8.91 12.51
N VAL A 268 -10.13 8.06 13.45
CA VAL A 268 -9.64 6.68 13.53
C VAL A 268 -10.22 5.80 12.43
N ILE A 269 -11.50 5.96 12.10
CA ILE A 269 -12.08 5.34 10.91
C ILE A 269 -11.29 5.71 9.66
N ARG A 270 -10.94 6.99 9.52
CA ARG A 270 -10.11 7.47 8.42
C ARG A 270 -8.73 6.83 8.48
N ASP A 271 -8.02 6.90 9.59
CA ASP A 271 -6.68 6.32 9.73
C ASP A 271 -6.59 4.84 9.31
N ARG A 272 -7.59 4.02 9.70
CA ARG A 272 -7.56 2.57 9.43
C ARG A 272 -8.22 2.13 8.14
N LEU A 273 -9.36 2.72 7.79
CA LEU A 273 -10.13 2.31 6.61
C LEU A 273 -9.80 3.16 5.38
N TRP A 274 -9.16 4.32 5.56
CA TRP A 274 -8.71 5.18 4.48
C TRP A 274 -7.22 5.00 4.23
N ILE A 275 -6.86 4.30 3.16
CA ILE A 275 -5.45 4.25 2.76
C ILE A 275 -5.10 5.61 2.18
N GLU A 276 -4.38 6.43 2.96
CA GLU A 276 -3.64 7.52 2.35
C GLU A 276 -2.73 6.93 1.27
N PRO A 277 -2.71 7.51 0.07
CA PRO A 277 -1.80 7.09 -0.98
C PRO A 277 -0.38 6.90 -0.47
N PRO A 278 0.31 5.83 -0.85
CA PRO A 278 1.75 5.71 -0.60
C PRO A 278 2.46 6.95 -1.11
N GLU A 279 3.60 7.32 -0.53
CA GLU A 279 4.38 8.47 -1.02
C GLU A 279 4.86 8.28 -2.47
N MET A 280 4.95 7.04 -2.95
CA MET A 280 5.41 6.71 -4.29
C MET A 280 4.26 6.60 -5.30
N HIS A 281 4.28 7.45 -6.32
CA HIS A 281 3.31 7.44 -7.42
C HIS A 281 3.99 7.42 -8.77
N TRP A 282 3.51 6.58 -9.68
CA TRP A 282 4.08 6.45 -11.01
C TRP A 282 2.97 6.41 -12.06
N VAL A 283 3.05 7.28 -13.06
CA VAL A 283 2.09 7.27 -14.18
C VAL A 283 2.43 6.12 -15.11
N VAL A 284 1.46 5.23 -15.31
CA VAL A 284 1.48 4.15 -16.28
C VAL A 284 0.54 4.49 -17.44
N GLU A 285 0.98 4.26 -18.67
CA GLU A 285 0.17 4.32 -19.88
C GLU A 285 -0.01 2.93 -20.48
N VAL A 286 -1.24 2.62 -20.90
CA VAL A 286 -1.57 1.36 -21.57
C VAL A 286 -1.03 1.36 -23.00
N ASN A 287 -0.26 0.33 -23.36
CA ASN A 287 0.41 0.21 -24.65
C ASN A 287 -0.22 -0.85 -25.58
N VAL A 288 -1.35 -1.42 -25.20
CA VAL A 288 -2.09 -2.44 -25.97
C VAL A 288 -3.54 -2.03 -26.18
N ALA A 289 -4.20 -2.61 -27.19
CA ALA A 289 -5.57 -2.24 -27.56
C ALA A 289 -6.56 -2.37 -26.39
N ALA A 290 -6.43 -3.40 -25.56
CA ALA A 290 -7.23 -3.59 -24.35
C ALA A 290 -6.41 -4.35 -23.28
N LEU A 291 -6.51 -3.90 -22.03
CA LEU A 291 -5.85 -4.50 -20.88
C LEU A 291 -6.79 -4.56 -19.68
N ASN A 292 -7.05 -5.75 -19.15
CA ASN A 292 -7.96 -5.94 -18.03
C ASN A 292 -7.44 -5.30 -16.73
N ILE A 293 -8.34 -4.64 -16.01
CA ILE A 293 -8.18 -4.17 -14.64
C ILE A 293 -8.90 -5.15 -13.71
N ARG A 294 -8.20 -5.71 -12.72
CA ARG A 294 -8.68 -6.79 -11.85
C ARG A 294 -8.76 -6.39 -10.39
N GLU A 295 -9.50 -7.18 -9.60
CA GLU A 295 -9.59 -7.02 -8.15
C GLU A 295 -8.28 -7.37 -7.41
N GLY A 296 -7.44 -8.21 -8.01
CA GLY A 296 -6.18 -8.66 -7.40
C GLY A 296 -5.06 -8.96 -8.40
N PRO A 297 -3.82 -9.14 -7.91
CA PRO A 297 -2.62 -9.35 -8.73
C PRO A 297 -2.48 -10.80 -9.18
N GLY A 298 -3.33 -11.23 -10.11
CA GLY A 298 -3.36 -12.59 -10.64
C GLY A 298 -4.46 -12.83 -11.67
N LEU A 299 -4.37 -13.93 -12.42
CA LEU A 299 -5.39 -14.31 -13.41
C LEU A 299 -6.63 -14.95 -12.77
N GLU A 300 -6.48 -15.45 -11.54
CA GLU A 300 -7.52 -16.01 -10.68
C GLU A 300 -8.51 -14.96 -10.15
N TYR A 301 -8.09 -13.70 -10.07
CA TYR A 301 -8.96 -12.60 -9.67
C TYR A 301 -9.83 -12.15 -10.84
N PRO A 302 -11.14 -11.94 -10.64
CA PRO A 302 -12.02 -11.52 -11.71
C PRO A 302 -11.62 -10.13 -12.26
N PRO A 303 -11.76 -9.91 -13.58
CA PRO A 303 -11.65 -8.58 -14.15
C PRO A 303 -12.90 -7.76 -13.80
N TYR A 304 -12.69 -6.51 -13.37
CA TYR A 304 -13.75 -5.54 -13.13
C TYR A 304 -14.07 -4.73 -14.41
N THR A 305 -13.03 -4.29 -15.11
CA THR A 305 -13.13 -3.58 -16.41
C THR A 305 -11.87 -3.82 -17.24
N TYR A 306 -11.70 -3.08 -18.33
CA TYR A 306 -10.45 -2.96 -19.08
C TYR A 306 -10.12 -1.50 -19.38
N ALA A 307 -8.85 -1.23 -19.62
CA ALA A 307 -8.33 0.03 -20.13
C ALA A 307 -7.84 -0.15 -21.58
N VAL A 308 -7.83 0.92 -22.36
CA VAL A 308 -7.43 0.91 -23.78
C VAL A 308 -6.14 1.68 -24.03
N GLN A 309 -5.54 1.47 -25.20
CA GLN A 309 -4.26 2.08 -25.57
C GLN A 309 -4.27 3.61 -25.40
N GLY A 310 -3.27 4.14 -24.73
CA GLY A 310 -3.10 5.57 -24.46
C GLY A 310 -3.75 6.07 -23.16
N GLU A 311 -4.59 5.27 -22.50
CA GLU A 311 -5.12 5.62 -21.19
C GLU A 311 -4.03 5.60 -20.13
N ARG A 312 -4.12 6.54 -19.19
CA ARG A 312 -3.09 6.80 -18.19
C ARG A 312 -3.67 6.70 -16.80
N PHE A 313 -2.94 6.02 -15.93
CA PHE A 313 -3.32 5.79 -14.55
C PHE A 313 -2.16 6.12 -13.63
N VAL A 314 -2.49 6.60 -12.42
CA VAL A 314 -1.48 6.72 -11.37
C VAL A 314 -1.44 5.39 -10.63
N ALA A 315 -0.26 4.79 -10.58
CA ALA A 315 -0.05 3.55 -9.87
C ALA A 315 0.91 3.74 -8.71
N PHE A 316 0.75 2.92 -7.68
CA PHE A 316 1.26 3.25 -6.34
C PHE A 316 1.82 2.05 -5.57
N ASP A 317 1.58 0.82 -6.05
CA ASP A 317 2.11 -0.41 -5.44
C ASP A 317 2.27 -1.53 -6.48
N ARG A 318 3.23 -2.45 -6.31
CA ARG A 318 3.54 -3.51 -7.27
C ARG A 318 3.72 -4.87 -6.58
N LYS A 319 3.19 -5.92 -7.20
CA LYS A 319 3.45 -7.32 -6.83
C LYS A 319 3.86 -8.13 -8.06
N GLY A 320 5.14 -8.48 -8.16
CA GLY A 320 5.67 -9.09 -9.38
C GLY A 320 5.46 -8.14 -10.56
N TYR A 321 4.79 -8.59 -11.62
CA TYR A 321 4.48 -7.76 -12.78
C TYR A 321 3.08 -7.11 -12.73
N TRP A 322 2.41 -7.16 -11.58
CA TRP A 322 1.12 -6.55 -11.38
C TRP A 322 1.28 -5.21 -10.67
N TYR A 323 0.62 -4.20 -11.22
CA TYR A 323 0.68 -2.82 -10.77
C TYR A 323 -0.69 -2.38 -10.25
N ARG A 324 -0.71 -1.90 -9.01
CA ARG A 324 -1.90 -1.38 -8.33
C ARG A 324 -2.07 0.09 -8.70
N ILE A 325 -3.18 0.40 -9.34
CA ILE A 325 -3.53 1.73 -9.87
C ILE A 325 -4.64 2.38 -9.06
N TYR A 326 -4.64 3.72 -8.95
CA TYR A 326 -5.82 4.46 -8.52
C TYR A 326 -6.91 4.33 -9.55
N PHE A 327 -8.11 4.09 -9.04
CA PHE A 327 -9.29 3.91 -9.85
C PHE A 327 -10.45 4.67 -9.20
N PRO A 328 -11.01 5.70 -9.85
CA PRO A 328 -12.01 6.57 -9.23
C PRO A 328 -13.26 5.80 -8.74
N SER A 329 -13.46 5.73 -7.43
CA SER A 329 -14.69 5.26 -6.81
C SER A 329 -14.86 5.86 -5.41
N ALA A 330 -16.10 6.20 -5.06
CA ALA A 330 -16.50 6.62 -3.72
C ALA A 330 -16.84 5.43 -2.79
N SER A 331 -17.17 4.28 -3.38
CA SER A 331 -17.59 3.07 -2.68
C SER A 331 -16.91 1.84 -3.29
N GLY A 332 -16.02 1.21 -2.53
CA GLY A 332 -15.25 0.03 -2.92
C GLY A 332 -13.73 0.23 -2.86
N GLY A 333 -12.97 -0.80 -3.26
CA GLY A 333 -11.53 -0.71 -3.44
C GLY A 333 -11.25 0.30 -4.55
N TYR A 334 -10.88 1.52 -4.18
CA TYR A 334 -10.57 2.65 -5.07
C TYR A 334 -9.26 2.47 -5.85
N TYR A 335 -8.95 1.21 -6.13
CA TYR A 335 -7.78 0.73 -6.81
C TYR A 335 -8.13 -0.51 -7.64
N GLY A 336 -7.33 -0.74 -8.67
CA GLY A 336 -7.38 -1.98 -9.46
C GLY A 336 -5.97 -2.48 -9.73
N TRP A 337 -5.86 -3.72 -10.21
CA TRP A 337 -4.58 -4.30 -10.61
C TRP A 337 -4.50 -4.47 -12.12
N MET A 338 -3.40 -3.98 -12.70
CA MET A 338 -3.09 -4.11 -14.11
C MET A 338 -1.80 -4.91 -14.29
N TYR A 339 -1.82 -5.86 -15.22
CA TYR A 339 -0.63 -6.64 -15.55
C TYR A 339 0.25 -5.85 -16.52
N GLY A 340 1.47 -5.55 -16.12
CA GLY A 340 2.42 -4.80 -16.94
C GLY A 340 3.01 -5.59 -18.11
N GLY A 341 2.99 -6.92 -18.04
CA GLY A 341 3.68 -7.82 -18.98
C GLY A 341 4.83 -8.58 -18.33
N ASP A 342 5.76 -9.12 -19.11
CA ASP A 342 7.01 -9.75 -18.62
C ASP A 342 8.22 -8.81 -18.74
N GLY A 343 8.03 -7.63 -19.36
CA GLY A 343 9.06 -6.62 -19.55
C GLY A 343 10.04 -6.91 -20.68
N ILE A 344 9.93 -8.07 -21.35
CA ILE A 344 10.85 -8.50 -22.40
C ILE A 344 10.07 -8.74 -23.69
N ASN A 345 9.18 -9.73 -23.70
CA ASN A 345 8.37 -10.11 -24.86
C ASN A 345 7.00 -9.42 -24.85
N HIS A 346 6.50 -9.10 -23.67
CA HIS A 346 5.19 -8.50 -23.44
C HIS A 346 5.36 -7.25 -22.58
N GLN A 347 5.03 -6.09 -23.16
CA GLN A 347 5.08 -4.78 -22.50
C GLN A 347 3.74 -4.09 -22.69
N TYR A 348 2.82 -4.38 -21.77
CA TYR A 348 1.45 -3.86 -21.80
C TYR A 348 1.33 -2.48 -21.17
N LEU A 349 2.29 -2.11 -20.32
CA LEU A 349 2.40 -0.78 -19.70
C LEU A 349 3.77 -0.14 -20.01
N LYS A 350 3.79 1.19 -20.09
CA LYS A 350 5.00 2.03 -20.05
C LYS A 350 4.83 3.18 -19.06
N GLY A 351 5.92 3.71 -18.53
CA GLY A 351 5.94 4.89 -17.65
C GLY A 351 5.94 6.21 -18.41
N VAL A 352 5.29 7.23 -17.85
CA VAL A 352 5.17 8.58 -18.44
C VAL A 352 5.69 9.70 -17.53
N THR A 353 6.91 10.15 -17.75
CA THR A 353 7.64 11.00 -16.79
C THR A 353 7.43 12.49 -16.84
N GLU A 354 6.41 12.98 -17.54
CA GLU A 354 6.20 14.43 -17.64
C GLU A 354 4.74 14.81 -17.37
N ASP A 355 3.95 13.84 -16.91
CA ASP A 355 2.53 14.06 -16.67
C ASP A 355 2.29 14.69 -15.31
N THR A 356 1.46 15.74 -15.31
CA THR A 356 0.96 16.32 -14.07
C THR A 356 0.00 15.36 -13.40
N ILE A 357 0.17 15.13 -12.10
CA ILE A 357 -0.80 14.41 -11.27
C ILE A 357 -1.64 15.41 -10.49
N LEU A 358 -2.93 15.10 -10.38
CA LEU A 358 -3.88 15.75 -9.50
C LEU A 358 -4.04 14.89 -8.25
N ARG A 359 -3.59 15.41 -7.09
CA ARG A 359 -3.81 14.79 -5.77
C ARG A 359 -5.02 15.41 -5.11
N VAL A 360 -6.03 14.62 -4.78
CA VAL A 360 -7.24 15.12 -4.11
C VAL A 360 -6.90 15.55 -2.68
N THR A 361 -7.31 16.75 -2.26
CA THR A 361 -7.08 17.28 -0.90
C THR A 361 -8.34 17.34 -0.06
N ALA A 362 -9.52 17.42 -0.70
CA ALA A 362 -10.81 17.35 -0.01
C ALA A 362 -11.11 15.93 0.46
N SER A 363 -11.80 15.79 1.61
CA SER A 363 -12.25 14.49 2.14
C SER A 363 -12.96 13.65 1.07
N LEU A 364 -13.85 14.28 0.31
CA LEU A 364 -14.55 13.68 -0.82
C LEU A 364 -14.81 14.76 -1.88
N LEU A 365 -14.52 14.46 -3.14
CA LEU A 365 -14.63 15.37 -4.26
C LEU A 365 -15.53 14.75 -5.33
N ASN A 366 -16.57 15.49 -5.73
CA ASN A 366 -17.48 15.06 -6.78
C ASN A 366 -16.77 15.00 -8.14
N VAL A 367 -17.00 13.92 -8.86
CA VAL A 367 -16.70 13.77 -10.27
C VAL A 367 -18.02 13.85 -11.04
N ARG A 368 -18.06 14.68 -12.07
CA ARG A 368 -19.27 15.02 -12.83
C ARG A 368 -19.14 14.66 -14.28
N GLU A 369 -20.27 14.52 -14.96
CA GLU A 369 -20.33 14.24 -16.40
C GLU A 369 -19.71 15.38 -17.25
N GLY A 370 -19.70 16.61 -16.73
CA GLY A 370 -19.14 17.77 -17.42
C GLY A 370 -18.49 18.80 -16.49
N PRO A 371 -17.77 19.79 -17.05
CA PRO A 371 -16.93 20.74 -16.31
C PRO A 371 -17.74 21.90 -15.68
N SER A 372 -18.79 21.58 -14.94
CA SER A 372 -19.55 22.55 -14.14
C SER A 372 -20.37 21.87 -13.04
N THR A 373 -20.83 22.65 -12.06
CA THR A 373 -21.70 22.15 -10.99
C THR A 373 -23.13 21.82 -11.45
N SER A 374 -23.51 22.19 -12.68
CA SER A 374 -24.83 21.86 -13.25
C SER A 374 -24.90 20.46 -13.84
N TYR A 375 -23.75 19.84 -14.15
CA TYR A 375 -23.71 18.44 -14.61
C TYR A 375 -23.94 17.48 -13.43
N PRO A 376 -24.59 16.32 -13.67
CA PRO A 376 -24.80 15.34 -12.62
C PRO A 376 -23.48 14.82 -12.06
N VAL A 377 -23.49 14.49 -10.77
CA VAL A 377 -22.40 13.76 -10.12
C VAL A 377 -22.51 12.30 -10.55
N ILE A 378 -21.44 11.76 -11.12
CA ILE A 378 -21.38 10.39 -11.64
C ILE A 378 -20.57 9.46 -10.72
N THR A 379 -19.64 10.01 -9.94
CA THR A 379 -18.94 9.32 -8.86
C THR A 379 -18.29 10.35 -7.93
N GLN A 380 -17.54 9.90 -6.93
CA GLN A 380 -16.69 10.76 -6.12
C GLN A 380 -15.31 10.13 -5.94
N ILE A 381 -14.34 10.98 -5.60
CA ILE A 381 -12.96 10.61 -5.33
C ILE A 381 -12.53 11.15 -3.97
N ALA A 382 -11.69 10.39 -3.31
CA ALA A 382 -11.29 10.51 -1.93
C ALA A 382 -10.01 11.34 -1.76
N ARG A 383 -9.88 12.08 -0.64
CA ARG A 383 -8.62 12.69 -0.19
C ARG A 383 -7.45 11.73 -0.36
N GLY A 384 -6.38 12.25 -0.92
CA GLY A 384 -5.18 11.51 -1.22
C GLY A 384 -5.15 10.98 -2.65
N GLN A 385 -6.25 10.44 -3.18
CA GLN A 385 -6.22 9.78 -4.48
C GLN A 385 -5.57 10.66 -5.56
N CYS A 386 -4.75 10.02 -6.38
CA CYS A 386 -3.97 10.67 -7.42
C CYS A 386 -4.50 10.25 -8.79
N PHE A 387 -4.72 11.22 -9.68
CA PHE A 387 -5.17 10.97 -11.04
C PHE A 387 -4.34 11.74 -12.03
N VAL A 388 -4.21 11.22 -13.25
CA VAL A 388 -3.62 11.97 -14.37
C VAL A 388 -4.76 12.68 -15.10
N PRO A 389 -4.78 14.02 -15.12
CA PRO A 389 -5.73 14.75 -15.94
C PRO A 389 -5.45 14.49 -17.42
N ASP A 390 -6.49 14.10 -18.14
CA ASP A 390 -6.43 13.93 -19.58
C ASP A 390 -6.62 15.28 -20.33
N SER A 391 -7.46 16.16 -19.79
CA SER A 391 -7.62 17.53 -20.29
C SER A 391 -8.14 18.46 -19.20
N PHE A 392 -8.07 19.77 -19.46
CA PHE A 392 -8.56 20.81 -18.56
C PHE A 392 -9.61 21.69 -19.24
N SER A 393 -10.55 22.19 -18.45
CA SER A 393 -11.55 23.18 -18.86
C SER A 393 -11.83 24.12 -17.68
N ASN A 394 -11.37 25.36 -17.78
CA ASN A 394 -11.34 26.31 -16.65
C ASN A 394 -10.68 25.67 -15.41
N PHE A 395 -11.44 25.53 -14.32
CA PHE A 395 -11.00 24.92 -13.06
C PHE A 395 -11.38 23.44 -12.92
N TRP A 396 -11.74 22.79 -14.03
CA TRP A 396 -12.11 21.38 -14.06
C TRP A 396 -11.06 20.56 -14.80
N ALA A 397 -10.72 19.41 -14.23
CA ALA A 397 -9.82 18.43 -14.79
C ALA A 397 -10.62 17.18 -15.18
N ARG A 398 -10.45 16.72 -16.42
CA ARG A 398 -11.02 15.45 -16.89
C ARG A 398 -10.12 14.30 -16.47
N ILE A 399 -10.67 13.28 -15.83
CA ILE A 399 -9.98 12.08 -15.38
C ILE A 399 -10.65 10.82 -15.97
N PHE A 400 -9.89 9.73 -16.11
CA PHE A 400 -10.41 8.45 -16.60
C PHE A 400 -11.22 7.72 -15.53
N LEU A 401 -12.36 7.15 -15.93
CA LEU A 401 -13.26 6.31 -15.13
C LEU A 401 -13.32 4.90 -15.73
N PRO A 402 -13.82 3.88 -15.01
CA PRO A 402 -13.92 2.51 -15.51
C PRO A 402 -14.48 2.27 -16.91
N GLN A 403 -15.39 3.13 -17.36
CA GLN A 403 -16.15 2.94 -18.61
C GLN A 403 -16.32 4.27 -19.37
N ASP A 404 -15.73 5.37 -18.87
CA ASP A 404 -15.90 6.72 -19.44
C ASP A 404 -14.83 7.69 -18.87
N THR A 405 -15.07 8.99 -18.97
CA THR A 405 -14.32 10.04 -18.33
C THR A 405 -15.24 10.87 -17.43
N GLY A 406 -14.65 11.59 -16.48
CA GLY A 406 -15.39 12.48 -15.60
C GLY A 406 -14.59 13.73 -15.24
N TRP A 407 -15.29 14.77 -14.80
CA TRP A 407 -14.72 16.07 -14.48
C TRP A 407 -14.73 16.33 -12.99
N CYS A 408 -13.56 16.63 -12.43
CA CYS A 408 -13.41 17.05 -11.03
C CYS A 408 -12.93 18.51 -10.95
N TYR A 409 -13.41 19.25 -9.95
CA TYR A 409 -12.99 20.65 -9.75
C TYR A 409 -11.63 20.67 -9.05
N TYR A 410 -10.58 21.05 -9.76
CA TYR A 410 -9.21 20.89 -9.29
C TYR A 410 -8.67 22.10 -8.51
N ALA A 411 -9.17 23.30 -8.78
CA ALA A 411 -8.52 24.54 -8.32
C ALA A 411 -8.45 24.71 -6.79
N THR A 412 -9.38 24.13 -6.02
CA THR A 412 -9.45 24.31 -4.56
C THR A 412 -9.37 22.98 -3.80
N TYR A 413 -9.84 21.89 -4.40
CA TYR A 413 -10.00 20.59 -3.73
C TYR A 413 -8.93 19.58 -4.11
N THR A 414 -7.90 20.03 -4.80
CA THR A 414 -6.79 19.21 -5.26
C THR A 414 -5.49 19.98 -5.19
N ARG A 415 -4.37 19.27 -5.26
CA ARG A 415 -3.02 19.80 -5.44
C ARG A 415 -2.47 19.21 -6.74
N LEU A 416 -2.09 20.08 -7.68
CA LEU A 416 -1.36 19.65 -8.86
C LEU A 416 0.12 19.39 -8.51
N ILE A 417 0.64 18.28 -9.00
CA ILE A 417 2.03 17.84 -8.87
C ILE A 417 2.59 17.76 -10.30
N PRO A 418 3.32 18.79 -10.77
CA PRO A 418 3.70 18.91 -12.17
C PRO A 418 4.65 17.81 -12.66
N LEU A 419 5.55 17.35 -11.78
CA LEU A 419 6.55 16.32 -12.05
C LEU A 419 6.52 15.31 -10.89
N PRO A 420 5.61 14.33 -10.91
CA PRO A 420 5.50 13.33 -9.87
C PRO A 420 6.78 12.52 -9.67
N GLU A 421 7.59 12.33 -10.72
CA GLU A 421 8.88 11.66 -10.57
C GLU A 421 9.86 12.42 -9.70
N ASP A 422 9.76 13.75 -9.64
CA ASP A 422 10.61 14.57 -8.79
C ASP A 422 10.15 14.55 -7.31
N SER A 423 8.92 14.09 -7.05
CA SER A 423 8.44 13.83 -5.69
C SER A 423 8.72 12.42 -5.18
N ASN A 424 9.16 11.51 -6.04
CA ASN A 424 9.50 10.15 -5.63
C ASN A 424 10.97 10.05 -5.23
N PRO A 425 11.31 9.20 -4.24
CA PRO A 425 12.70 8.82 -4.04
C PRO A 425 13.22 8.12 -5.29
N TYR A 426 14.43 8.48 -5.68
CA TYR A 426 15.09 7.81 -6.78
C TYR A 426 15.71 6.50 -6.30
N LEU A 427 15.02 5.40 -6.58
CA LEU A 427 15.41 4.07 -6.13
C LEU A 427 16.03 3.28 -7.30
N ALA A 428 17.25 2.78 -7.10
CA ALA A 428 17.89 1.82 -7.99
C ALA A 428 18.75 0.83 -7.21
N GLY A 429 18.74 -0.43 -7.62
CA GLY A 429 19.61 -1.48 -7.10
C GLY A 429 20.73 -1.79 -8.08
N ILE A 430 21.98 -1.80 -7.61
CA ILE A 430 23.11 -2.30 -8.41
C ILE A 430 23.17 -3.82 -8.23
N ASP A 431 22.89 -4.57 -9.29
CA ASP A 431 22.94 -6.03 -9.26
C ASP A 431 24.38 -6.53 -9.26
N SER A 432 25.19 -6.00 -10.19
CA SER A 432 26.61 -6.34 -10.29
C SER A 432 27.39 -5.29 -11.06
N VAL A 433 28.69 -5.22 -10.75
CA VAL A 433 29.66 -4.41 -11.48
C VAL A 433 30.77 -5.34 -11.94
N ILE A 434 30.98 -5.43 -13.25
CA ILE A 434 32.02 -6.25 -13.87
C ILE A 434 33.11 -5.33 -14.40
N TYR A 435 34.33 -5.52 -13.92
CA TYR A 435 35.54 -4.78 -14.31
C TYR A 435 36.75 -5.72 -14.25
N PRO A 436 37.87 -5.41 -14.94
CA PRO A 436 39.08 -6.23 -14.84
C PRO A 436 39.79 -6.05 -13.50
N ASP A 437 40.25 -7.14 -12.89
CA ASP A 437 41.05 -7.11 -11.66
C ASP A 437 42.44 -6.50 -11.87
N THR A 438 42.97 -6.61 -13.10
CA THR A 438 44.31 -6.11 -13.45
C THR A 438 44.32 -5.52 -14.85
N VAL A 439 44.96 -4.36 -15.00
CA VAL A 439 45.17 -3.65 -16.28
C VAL A 439 46.62 -3.19 -16.37
N ARG A 440 47.14 -2.90 -17.56
CA ARG A 440 48.47 -2.28 -17.66
C ARG A 440 48.37 -0.77 -17.56
N SER A 441 49.47 -0.16 -17.18
CA SER A 441 49.61 1.29 -17.16
C SER A 441 49.24 1.88 -18.52
N GLN A 442 48.41 2.92 -18.51
CA GLN A 442 47.87 3.61 -19.69
C GLN A 442 46.89 2.80 -20.55
N ASP A 443 46.59 1.53 -20.23
CA ASP A 443 45.55 0.76 -20.93
C ASP A 443 44.17 1.39 -20.70
N THR A 444 43.31 1.29 -21.71
CA THR A 444 41.89 1.54 -21.55
C THR A 444 41.18 0.28 -21.05
N PHE A 445 40.20 0.45 -20.16
CA PHE A 445 39.36 -0.64 -19.69
C PHE A 445 37.91 -0.19 -19.52
N THR A 446 36.98 -1.13 -19.66
CA THR A 446 35.55 -0.86 -19.56
C THR A 446 34.98 -1.52 -18.30
N ILE A 447 34.21 -0.78 -17.53
CA ILE A 447 33.35 -1.32 -16.49
C ILE A 447 31.95 -1.55 -17.06
N ARG A 448 31.29 -2.64 -16.65
CA ARG A 448 29.89 -2.93 -16.97
C ARG A 448 29.08 -2.94 -15.69
N ILE A 449 28.02 -2.15 -15.65
CA ILE A 449 27.19 -2.01 -14.46
C ILE A 449 25.79 -2.48 -14.77
N TYR A 450 25.32 -3.49 -14.05
CA TYR A 450 23.97 -4.03 -14.13
C TYR A 450 23.14 -3.41 -13.02
N VAL A 451 22.02 -2.80 -13.38
CA VAL A 451 21.18 -2.04 -12.45
C VAL A 451 19.71 -2.36 -12.68
N GLU A 452 18.96 -2.45 -11.60
CA GLU A 452 17.50 -2.48 -11.59
C GLU A 452 16.94 -1.13 -11.13
N ASN A 453 16.10 -0.51 -11.95
CA ASN A 453 15.30 0.65 -11.60
C ASN A 453 14.16 0.22 -10.68
N GLN A 454 14.20 0.66 -9.43
CA GLN A 454 13.14 0.43 -8.44
C GLN A 454 12.23 1.65 -8.28
N GLY A 455 12.55 2.76 -8.94
CA GLY A 455 11.87 4.03 -8.83
C GLY A 455 11.16 4.43 -10.12
N TYR A 456 10.80 5.72 -10.21
CA TYR A 456 10.05 6.24 -11.34
C TYR A 456 10.93 7.00 -12.35
N GLY A 457 10.67 6.71 -13.62
CA GLY A 457 11.23 7.38 -14.78
C GLY A 457 12.42 6.72 -15.46
N PRO A 458 12.73 7.15 -16.70
CA PRO A 458 13.67 6.46 -17.54
C PRO A 458 15.07 6.70 -16.98
N PHE A 459 15.72 5.60 -16.58
CA PHE A 459 17.06 5.62 -16.02
C PHE A 459 18.14 5.72 -17.11
N ASP A 460 17.76 5.65 -18.39
CA ASP A 460 18.62 5.57 -19.57
C ASP A 460 19.32 6.89 -19.96
N SER A 461 18.73 8.04 -19.64
CA SER A 461 19.08 9.33 -20.23
C SER A 461 19.75 10.32 -19.28
N LEU A 462 19.81 9.99 -17.99
CA LEU A 462 20.10 11.02 -16.97
C LEU A 462 21.13 10.62 -15.93
N VAL A 463 21.70 9.41 -15.97
CA VAL A 463 22.71 9.00 -15.00
C VAL A 463 24.12 9.17 -15.51
N TRP A 464 24.91 10.03 -14.84
CA TRP A 464 26.37 10.01 -14.93
C TRP A 464 26.99 9.38 -13.69
N ILE A 465 28.09 8.68 -13.91
CA ILE A 465 28.95 8.19 -12.85
C ILE A 465 29.93 9.32 -12.49
N LYS A 466 29.82 9.88 -11.28
CA LYS A 466 30.76 10.88 -10.78
C LYS A 466 31.69 10.26 -9.75
N THR A 467 32.98 10.50 -9.92
CA THR A 467 34.00 10.16 -8.92
C THR A 467 33.94 11.17 -7.79
N SER A 468 34.29 10.79 -6.56
CA SER A 468 34.26 11.68 -5.39
C SER A 468 35.33 12.79 -5.39
N GLY A 469 35.97 13.08 -6.52
CA GLY A 469 37.05 14.08 -6.66
C GLY A 469 38.45 13.45 -6.54
N SER A 470 39.34 13.86 -7.45
CA SER A 470 40.71 13.34 -7.68
C SER A 470 40.77 11.81 -7.82
N SER A 471 40.09 11.29 -8.82
CA SER A 471 40.23 9.90 -9.25
C SER A 471 41.58 9.66 -9.90
N SER A 472 42.20 8.51 -9.59
CA SER A 472 43.46 8.11 -10.23
C SER A 472 43.25 7.54 -11.64
N PHE A 473 42.00 7.23 -11.99
CA PHE A 473 41.57 6.79 -13.32
C PHE A 473 40.99 7.93 -14.18
N TYR A 474 40.85 9.13 -13.61
CA TYR A 474 40.18 10.26 -14.25
C TYR A 474 41.15 11.13 -15.02
N CYS A 475 41.22 10.89 -16.33
CA CYS A 475 41.63 11.90 -17.28
C CYS A 475 40.35 12.57 -17.85
N PRO A 476 40.14 13.87 -17.61
CA PRO A 476 38.97 14.60 -18.14
C PRO A 476 38.81 14.47 -19.66
N ASP A 477 39.92 14.27 -20.39
CA ASP A 477 39.96 14.19 -21.84
C ASP A 477 39.62 12.80 -22.39
N THR A 478 39.65 11.75 -21.54
CA THR A 478 39.30 10.37 -21.93
C THR A 478 38.06 9.83 -21.23
N TRP A 479 37.52 10.55 -20.24
CA TRP A 479 36.23 10.22 -19.66
C TRP A 479 35.15 10.53 -20.69
N VAL A 480 34.60 9.48 -21.29
CA VAL A 480 33.44 9.58 -22.17
C VAL A 480 32.48 8.47 -21.76
N ASP A 481 31.36 8.85 -21.15
CA ASP A 481 30.17 8.00 -21.08
C ASP A 481 29.45 8.10 -22.44
N ASP A 482 30.00 7.45 -23.47
CA ASP A 482 29.43 7.43 -24.83
C ASP A 482 28.42 6.30 -25.03
N SER A 483 28.23 5.44 -24.02
CA SER A 483 27.48 4.22 -24.20
C SER A 483 25.98 4.49 -24.06
N THR A 484 25.23 4.19 -25.12
CA THR A 484 23.78 4.07 -24.99
C THR A 484 23.47 2.94 -24.01
N ALA A 485 22.69 3.27 -22.99
CA ALA A 485 22.05 2.32 -22.11
C ALA A 485 21.46 1.15 -22.90
N LYS A 486 21.84 -0.09 -22.57
CA LYS A 486 21.00 -1.23 -22.96
C LYS A 486 19.96 -1.40 -21.87
N THR A 487 18.70 -1.26 -22.22
CA THR A 487 17.57 -1.42 -21.30
C THR A 487 16.76 -2.66 -21.68
N TRP A 488 16.23 -3.34 -20.67
CA TRP A 488 15.21 -4.39 -20.81
C TRP A 488 14.27 -4.28 -19.60
N GLY A 489 13.03 -4.72 -19.73
CA GLY A 489 12.01 -4.42 -18.72
C GLY A 489 11.21 -3.17 -19.04
N PHE A 490 10.25 -2.85 -18.16
CA PHE A 490 9.23 -1.83 -18.40
C PHE A 490 9.83 -0.42 -18.45
N SER A 491 9.66 0.28 -19.57
CA SER A 491 10.19 1.64 -19.71
C SER A 491 9.66 2.55 -18.61
N GLY A 492 10.54 3.17 -17.82
CA GLY A 492 10.19 4.27 -16.91
C GLY A 492 9.37 3.92 -15.67
N ILE A 493 9.20 2.64 -15.32
CA ILE A 493 8.53 2.19 -14.08
C ILE A 493 9.37 1.15 -13.33
N PRO A 494 9.08 0.89 -12.03
CA PRO A 494 9.83 -0.08 -11.25
C PRO A 494 9.90 -1.46 -11.91
N GLY A 495 11.07 -2.10 -11.84
CA GLY A 495 11.43 -3.38 -12.46
C GLY A 495 12.02 -3.28 -13.87
N GLN A 496 12.45 -2.10 -14.31
CA GLN A 496 13.29 -1.95 -15.50
C GLN A 496 14.74 -2.32 -15.16
N HIS A 497 15.41 -3.10 -15.99
CA HIS A 497 16.84 -3.38 -15.85
C HIS A 497 17.64 -2.70 -16.95
N PHE A 498 18.89 -2.35 -16.66
CA PHE A 498 19.79 -1.80 -17.67
C PHE A 498 21.27 -2.12 -17.41
N ILE A 499 22.04 -2.15 -18.50
CA ILE A 499 23.51 -2.19 -18.48
C ILE A 499 24.04 -0.82 -18.90
N ARG A 500 25.01 -0.31 -18.14
CA ARG A 500 25.90 0.78 -18.55
C ARG A 500 27.32 0.31 -18.78
N TYR A 501 27.96 0.95 -19.75
CA TYR A 501 29.38 0.78 -20.02
C TYR A 501 30.07 2.11 -19.75
N ALA A 502 31.16 2.10 -19.00
CA ALA A 502 32.01 3.28 -18.88
C ALA A 502 33.46 2.86 -19.13
N THR A 503 34.15 3.63 -19.98
CA THR A 503 35.54 3.37 -20.36
C THR A 503 36.46 4.34 -19.61
N PHE A 504 37.50 3.78 -19.01
CA PHE A 504 38.49 4.47 -18.20
C PHE A 504 39.89 4.24 -18.78
N GLN A 505 40.82 5.15 -18.46
CA GLN A 505 42.24 4.95 -18.75
C GLN A 505 43.00 4.72 -17.44
N ALA A 506 43.80 3.67 -17.38
CA ALA A 506 44.65 3.40 -16.24
C ALA A 506 45.76 4.48 -16.10
N PRO A 507 46.09 4.93 -14.88
CA PRO A 507 47.15 5.90 -14.68
C PRO A 507 48.51 5.38 -15.16
N TYR A 508 49.42 6.33 -15.37
CA TYR A 508 50.83 5.99 -15.52
C TYR A 508 51.38 5.52 -14.17
N VAL A 509 51.98 4.32 -14.12
CA VAL A 509 52.61 3.76 -12.91
C VAL A 509 53.96 3.15 -13.27
N THR A 510 54.95 3.35 -12.40
CA THR A 510 56.30 2.76 -12.54
C THR A 510 56.44 1.43 -11.81
N ASP A 511 55.56 1.16 -10.84
CA ASP A 511 55.47 -0.06 -10.06
C ASP A 511 54.01 -0.56 -10.02
N THR A 512 53.81 -1.83 -9.67
CA THR A 512 52.46 -2.38 -9.51
C THR A 512 51.73 -1.68 -8.36
N LEU A 513 50.60 -1.06 -8.65
CA LEU A 513 49.78 -0.33 -7.67
C LEU A 513 48.32 -0.76 -7.76
N THR A 514 47.67 -0.91 -6.61
CA THR A 514 46.22 -1.17 -6.54
C THR A 514 45.51 0.12 -6.17
N PHE A 515 44.55 0.50 -7.01
CA PHE A 515 43.69 1.66 -6.76
C PHE A 515 42.30 1.17 -6.40
N GLU A 516 41.69 1.86 -5.45
CA GLU A 516 40.31 1.66 -5.03
C GLU A 516 39.56 2.97 -5.25
N GLU A 517 38.42 2.89 -5.93
CA GLU A 517 37.67 4.09 -6.26
C GLU A 517 36.17 3.90 -6.12
N THR A 518 35.54 4.85 -5.43
CA THR A 518 34.10 4.87 -5.20
C THR A 518 33.44 5.84 -6.17
N PHE A 519 32.40 5.34 -6.82
CA PHE A 519 31.61 6.07 -7.78
C PHE A 519 30.21 6.30 -7.25
N THR A 520 29.69 7.51 -7.47
CA THR A 520 28.32 7.88 -7.10
C THR A 520 27.52 8.16 -8.37
N TRP A 521 26.23 7.82 -8.32
CA TRP A 521 25.30 8.05 -9.41
C TRP A 521 24.78 9.51 -9.33
N ILE A 522 24.50 10.14 -10.47
CA ILE A 522 23.85 11.47 -10.54
C ILE A 522 22.71 11.47 -11.54
N ARG A 523 21.50 11.91 -11.16
CA ARG A 523 20.37 12.16 -12.10
C ARG A 523 19.86 13.58 -11.99
N LYS A 524 19.58 14.22 -13.13
CA LYS A 524 19.12 15.63 -13.20
C LYS A 524 19.99 16.57 -12.33
N ARG A 525 21.29 16.30 -12.20
CA ARG A 525 22.27 17.04 -11.36
C ARG A 525 22.15 16.84 -9.83
N THR A 526 21.33 15.91 -9.38
CA THR A 526 21.20 15.48 -7.97
C THR A 526 22.02 14.22 -7.73
N LEU A 527 22.83 14.20 -6.67
CA LEU A 527 23.56 13.01 -6.22
C LEU A 527 22.59 11.98 -5.65
N PHE A 528 22.84 10.71 -5.96
CA PHE A 528 22.17 9.60 -5.30
C PHE A 528 23.01 9.06 -4.16
N ASP A 529 22.37 8.58 -3.09
CA ASP A 529 23.06 7.92 -1.97
C ASP A 529 23.54 6.50 -2.30
N TYR A 530 23.41 6.07 -3.55
CA TYR A 530 23.95 4.81 -4.04
C TYR A 530 25.35 5.03 -4.61
N SER A 531 26.30 4.22 -4.13
CA SER A 531 27.66 4.18 -4.65
C SER A 531 28.14 2.75 -4.84
N PHE A 532 29.13 2.58 -5.70
CA PHE A 532 29.85 1.31 -5.83
C PHE A 532 31.35 1.58 -5.87
N THR A 533 32.12 0.60 -5.40
CA THR A 533 33.57 0.70 -5.35
C THR A 533 34.18 -0.33 -6.30
N ILE A 534 35.13 0.09 -7.12
CA ILE A 534 35.97 -0.83 -7.90
C ILE A 534 37.37 -0.86 -7.29
N ARG A 535 38.05 -2.00 -7.43
CA ARG A 535 39.45 -2.16 -7.03
C ARG A 535 40.23 -2.77 -8.19
N VAL A 536 41.16 -2.02 -8.78
CA VAL A 536 41.92 -2.46 -9.96
C VAL A 536 43.41 -2.35 -9.68
N THR A 537 44.15 -3.43 -9.97
CA THR A 537 45.61 -3.43 -9.94
C THR A 537 46.18 -2.99 -11.29
N VAL A 538 47.00 -1.95 -11.29
CA VAL A 538 47.67 -1.43 -12.48
C VAL A 538 49.12 -1.92 -12.44
N VAL A 539 49.53 -2.67 -13.46
CA VAL A 539 50.92 -3.12 -13.63
C VAL A 539 51.69 -2.21 -14.61
N PRO A 540 52.99 -2.01 -14.45
CA PRO A 540 53.78 -1.19 -15.38
C PRO A 540 53.70 -1.70 -16.83
N GLN A 541 53.77 -0.79 -17.80
CA GLN A 541 53.80 -1.15 -19.22
C GLN A 541 55.14 -1.86 -19.54
N VAL A 542 55.09 -3.00 -20.23
CA VAL A 542 56.30 -3.65 -20.77
C VAL A 542 56.67 -2.96 -22.09
N LEU A 543 57.68 -2.09 -22.07
CA LEU A 543 58.22 -1.48 -23.29
C LEU A 543 59.17 -2.49 -23.97
N TYR A 544 58.95 -2.70 -25.27
CA TYR A 544 59.63 -3.67 -26.12
C TYR A 544 61.13 -3.38 -26.33
N VAL A 545 61.85 -4.42 -26.75
CA VAL A 545 63.29 -4.37 -27.09
C VAL A 545 63.45 -4.07 -28.59
N GLU A 546 64.02 -2.92 -28.94
CA GLU A 546 64.49 -2.65 -30.32
C GLU A 546 65.87 -3.28 -30.54
N ASN A 547 66.00 -4.07 -31.61
CA ASN A 547 67.25 -4.67 -32.05
C ASN A 547 67.69 -3.95 -33.34
N GLU A 548 68.51 -2.90 -33.23
CA GLU A 548 69.17 -2.31 -34.40
C GLU A 548 70.31 -3.25 -34.85
N ARG A 549 70.12 -3.92 -35.99
CA ARG A 549 71.21 -4.57 -36.73
C ARG A 549 71.53 -3.73 -37.96
N GLU A 550 72.50 -2.83 -37.85
CA GLU A 550 73.25 -2.36 -39.02
C GLU A 550 74.65 -3.00 -39.03
N ARG A 551 74.95 -3.65 -40.16
CA ARG A 551 76.21 -4.34 -40.45
C ARG A 551 77.18 -3.36 -41.12
N GLU A 552 78.29 -3.07 -40.47
CA GLU A 552 79.56 -2.79 -41.15
C GLU A 552 80.59 -3.85 -40.78
N GLU A 553 81.27 -4.40 -41.79
CA GLU A 553 82.26 -5.47 -41.63
C GLU A 553 83.40 -5.06 -40.69
N GLY A 554 83.63 -5.88 -39.64
CA GLY A 554 84.88 -5.87 -38.88
C GLY A 554 84.81 -5.46 -37.41
N LYS A 555 83.66 -5.03 -36.86
CA LYS A 555 83.52 -4.75 -35.41
C LYS A 555 82.21 -5.33 -34.83
N LYS A 556 82.32 -6.35 -33.96
CA LYS A 556 81.19 -6.94 -33.21
C LYS A 556 80.77 -6.04 -32.05
N ASN A 557 79.94 -5.03 -32.27
CA ASN A 557 79.21 -4.36 -31.19
C ASN A 557 77.71 -4.41 -31.50
N SER A 558 76.97 -5.25 -30.77
CA SER A 558 75.51 -5.24 -30.75
C SER A 558 75.07 -4.35 -29.60
N TRP A 559 74.26 -3.33 -29.86
CA TRP A 559 73.66 -2.49 -28.82
C TRP A 559 72.20 -2.91 -28.65
N ILE A 560 71.77 -3.14 -27.42
CA ILE A 560 70.37 -3.38 -27.08
C ILE A 560 69.95 -2.21 -26.22
N ARG A 561 68.91 -1.47 -26.66
CA ARG A 561 68.33 -0.39 -25.85
C ARG A 561 67.15 -0.96 -25.07
N VAL A 562 67.24 -0.88 -23.75
CA VAL A 562 66.31 -1.51 -22.80
C VAL A 562 65.76 -0.42 -21.89
N TYR A 563 64.44 -0.25 -21.88
CA TYR A 563 63.76 0.80 -21.09
C TYR A 563 62.97 0.15 -19.95
N TYR A 564 63.57 0.07 -18.77
CA TYR A 564 62.95 -0.49 -17.56
C TYR A 564 63.33 0.36 -16.33
N PRO A 565 62.42 0.52 -15.34
CA PRO A 565 62.74 1.19 -14.08
C PRO A 565 63.67 0.36 -13.19
N GLU A 566 63.51 -0.98 -13.18
CA GLU A 566 64.44 -1.94 -12.56
C GLU A 566 64.56 -3.19 -13.43
N GLY A 567 65.77 -3.77 -13.51
CA GLY A 567 66.03 -4.96 -14.34
C GLY A 567 67.19 -5.79 -13.82
N ARG A 568 67.08 -7.12 -13.99
CA ARG A 568 68.17 -8.07 -13.73
C ARG A 568 68.67 -8.64 -15.05
N PHE A 569 69.93 -8.35 -15.39
CA PHE A 569 70.59 -8.89 -16.57
C PHE A 569 71.34 -10.18 -16.19
N VAL A 570 71.13 -11.25 -16.96
CA VAL A 570 71.92 -12.49 -16.83
C VAL A 570 72.73 -12.66 -18.10
N LEU A 571 74.05 -12.50 -17.98
CA LEU A 571 75.00 -12.63 -19.09
C LEU A 571 75.59 -14.04 -19.07
N SER A 572 75.60 -14.72 -20.22
CA SER A 572 76.19 -16.07 -20.37
C SER A 572 77.05 -16.14 -21.62
N GLY A 573 78.21 -16.80 -21.54
CA GLY A 573 79.20 -16.93 -22.62
C GLY A 573 80.61 -16.53 -22.19
N GLU A 574 81.61 -16.91 -22.98
CA GLU A 574 83.02 -16.57 -22.70
C GLU A 574 83.43 -15.23 -23.32
N ASN A 575 84.16 -14.41 -22.57
CA ASN A 575 84.70 -13.10 -22.95
C ASN A 575 83.64 -12.06 -23.38
N TRP A 576 82.87 -11.55 -22.43
CA TRP A 576 81.91 -10.47 -22.67
C TRP A 576 82.33 -9.16 -22.01
N ARG A 577 81.83 -8.05 -22.57
CA ARG A 577 81.91 -6.71 -22.00
C ARG A 577 80.51 -6.14 -21.95
N PHE A 578 80.05 -5.79 -20.76
CA PHE A 578 78.78 -5.12 -20.53
C PHE A 578 79.04 -3.67 -20.15
N SER A 579 78.26 -2.74 -20.69
CA SER A 579 78.36 -1.32 -20.36
C SER A 579 76.97 -0.71 -20.33
N LEU A 580 76.65 -0.02 -19.24
CA LEU A 580 75.40 0.72 -19.08
C LEU A 580 75.69 2.21 -19.31
N TYR A 581 74.83 2.86 -20.10
CA TYR A 581 74.89 4.30 -20.36
C TYR A 581 73.57 4.93 -19.92
N ASP A 582 73.63 6.11 -19.31
CA ASP A 582 72.43 6.87 -18.97
C ASP A 582 71.79 7.50 -20.22
N VAL A 583 70.61 8.10 -20.05
CA VAL A 583 69.86 8.76 -21.13
C VAL A 583 70.59 9.93 -21.78
N ALA A 584 71.64 10.48 -21.14
CA ALA A 584 72.51 11.52 -21.69
C ALA A 584 73.73 10.94 -22.44
N GLY A 585 73.81 9.61 -22.59
CA GLY A 585 74.90 8.92 -23.27
C GLY A 585 76.16 8.77 -22.42
N ARG A 586 76.11 9.06 -21.11
CA ARG A 586 77.27 8.91 -20.22
C ARG A 586 77.34 7.48 -19.73
N LYS A 587 78.52 6.87 -19.78
CA LYS A 587 78.75 5.52 -19.25
C LYS A 587 78.67 5.56 -17.73
N VAL A 588 77.71 4.84 -17.15
CA VAL A 588 77.49 4.80 -15.69
C VAL A 588 77.94 3.47 -15.07
N TYR A 589 78.12 2.42 -15.87
CA TYR A 589 78.58 1.12 -15.40
C TYR A 589 79.34 0.35 -16.50
N GLU A 590 80.36 -0.42 -16.13
CA GLU A 590 81.04 -1.36 -17.03
C GLU A 590 81.51 -2.59 -16.25
N GLU A 591 81.28 -3.77 -16.81
CA GLU A 591 81.79 -5.03 -16.29
C GLU A 591 82.34 -5.89 -17.43
N LYS A 592 83.40 -6.67 -17.14
CA LYS A 592 84.04 -7.57 -18.09
C LYS A 592 84.17 -8.93 -17.43
N GLY A 593 83.53 -9.93 -18.00
CA GLY A 593 83.65 -11.33 -17.59
C GLY A 593 84.47 -12.11 -18.59
N ARG A 594 85.30 -13.04 -18.10
CA ARG A 594 85.83 -14.13 -18.93
C ARG A 594 84.84 -15.26 -19.00
#